data_AF-A0AAD1M257-F1
#
_entry.id   AF-A0AAD1M257-F1
#
_cell.length_a   1.000
_cell.length_b   1.000
_cell.length_c   1.000
_cell.angle_alpha   90.00
_cell.angle_beta   90.00
_cell.angle_gamma   90.00
#
_symmetry.space_group_name_H-M   'P 1'
#
loop_
_entity.id
_entity.type
_entity.pdbx_description
1 polymer ?
#
loop_
_entity_poly.entity_id
_entity_poly.type
_entity_poly.pdbx_seq_one_letter_code
_entity_poly.pdbx_strand_id
1 'polypeptide(L)'
;MSVERPPEHVLAAFGLSGVQPVPLGDSWEGGWRCGEVVLSMVADHARAAWSARVRETLFVDGVRLARPVRSTDGRYVVSGWRADTFVAGRPEPRHDEVVSAAVRLHEATSKLERPRFLTQGPTVPWDDVDVFIAADRAAWEERPLQSVPPAARVAPRRRTRNARST
;
A
#
# COMPACT_ATOMS: atom_id res chain seq x y z
N MET A 1 3.44 -5.70 -16.92
CA MET A 1 2.63 -4.50 -17.24
C MET A 1 3.60 -3.37 -17.50
N SER A 2 3.55 -2.73 -18.68
CA SER A 2 4.44 -1.58 -18.95
C SER A 2 3.96 -0.42 -18.09
N VAL A 3 4.83 0.11 -17.23
CA VAL A 3 4.46 1.28 -16.41
C VAL A 3 4.54 2.50 -17.32
N GLU A 4 3.43 3.21 -17.47
CA GLU A 4 3.41 4.49 -18.18
C GLU A 4 4.34 5.48 -17.49
N ARG A 5 5.08 6.30 -18.25
CA ARG A 5 5.96 7.34 -17.70
C ARG A 5 5.12 8.53 -17.21
N PRO A 6 5.45 9.16 -16.08
CA PRO A 6 4.71 10.33 -15.61
C PRO A 6 4.77 11.47 -16.65
N PRO A 7 3.60 11.99 -17.08
CA PRO A 7 3.54 13.14 -17.98
C PRO A 7 4.16 14.41 -17.37
N GLU A 8 4.60 15.35 -18.20
CA GLU A 8 5.21 16.60 -17.74
C GLU A 8 4.30 17.42 -16.83
N HIS A 9 2.99 17.46 -17.11
CA HIS A 9 2.05 18.19 -16.28
C HIS A 9 1.91 17.59 -14.87
N VAL A 10 2.14 16.28 -14.71
CA VAL A 10 2.17 15.61 -13.41
C VAL A 10 3.45 15.98 -12.66
N LEU A 11 4.59 15.94 -13.35
CA LEU A 11 5.86 16.40 -12.77
C LEU A 11 5.75 17.85 -12.28
N ALA A 12 5.21 18.74 -13.11
CA ALA A 12 5.00 20.14 -12.75
C ALA A 12 4.05 20.31 -11.55
N ALA A 13 2.97 19.53 -11.49
CA ALA A 13 2.02 19.59 -10.38
C ALA A 13 2.66 19.22 -9.03
N PHE A 14 3.70 18.39 -9.02
CA PHE A 14 4.45 18.05 -7.80
C PHE A 14 5.76 18.84 -7.64
N GLY A 15 5.98 19.89 -8.43
CA GLY A 15 7.19 20.73 -8.34
C GLY A 15 8.45 20.04 -8.87
N LEU A 16 8.31 19.04 -9.73
CA LEU A 16 9.39 18.22 -10.30
C LEU A 16 9.68 18.57 -11.77
N SER A 17 9.31 19.77 -12.20
CA SER A 17 9.55 20.24 -13.58
C SER A 17 11.03 20.11 -13.97
N GLY A 18 11.30 19.54 -15.14
CA GLY A 18 12.66 19.33 -15.64
C GLY A 18 13.43 18.18 -14.98
N VAL A 19 12.87 17.48 -14.00
CA VAL A 19 13.48 16.29 -13.41
C VAL A 19 13.29 15.09 -14.34
N GLN A 20 14.37 14.35 -14.60
CA GLN A 20 14.31 13.13 -15.41
C GLN A 20 13.82 11.94 -14.55
N PRO A 21 12.66 11.33 -14.85
CA PRO A 21 12.15 10.17 -14.12
C PRO A 21 12.95 8.90 -14.44
N VAL A 22 13.25 8.11 -13.40
CA VAL A 22 13.95 6.82 -13.49
C VAL A 22 13.02 5.70 -12.99
N PRO A 23 12.74 4.65 -13.78
CA PRO A 23 11.86 3.58 -13.34
C PRO A 23 12.50 2.77 -12.19
N LEU A 24 11.72 2.44 -11.16
CA LEU A 24 12.17 1.67 -9.98
C LEU A 24 11.79 0.18 -10.02
N GLY A 25 10.97 -0.22 -11.00
CA GLY A 25 10.45 -1.59 -11.10
C GLY A 25 9.49 -1.96 -9.97
N ASP A 26 9.37 -3.26 -9.68
CA ASP A 26 8.30 -3.81 -8.85
C ASP A 26 8.40 -3.41 -7.36
N SER A 27 9.59 -3.02 -6.88
CA SER A 27 9.79 -2.63 -5.47
C SER A 27 9.02 -1.37 -5.06
N TRP A 28 8.54 -0.59 -6.03
CA TRP A 28 7.73 0.60 -5.83
C TRP A 28 6.44 0.55 -6.64
N GLU A 29 5.85 -0.64 -6.82
CA GLU A 29 4.60 -0.81 -7.59
C GLU A 29 4.71 -0.27 -9.04
N GLY A 30 5.91 -0.34 -9.63
CA GLY A 30 6.19 0.25 -10.93
C GLY A 30 6.47 1.75 -10.89
N GLY A 31 6.69 2.37 -9.73
CA GLY A 31 6.92 3.80 -9.60
C GLY A 31 8.16 4.34 -10.31
N TRP A 32 8.19 5.66 -10.47
CA TRP A 32 9.25 6.43 -11.11
C TRP A 32 9.92 7.37 -10.10
N ARG A 33 11.21 7.19 -9.88
CA ARG A 33 12.02 8.09 -9.04
C ARG A 33 12.32 9.38 -9.79
N CYS A 34 12.00 10.50 -9.16
CA CYS A 34 12.24 11.86 -9.60
C CYS A 34 12.98 12.58 -8.46
N GLY A 35 14.31 12.45 -8.42
CA GLY A 35 15.12 12.93 -7.28
C GLY A 35 14.77 12.17 -5.99
N GLU A 36 14.28 12.89 -4.98
CA GLU A 36 13.88 12.35 -3.67
C GLU A 36 12.38 12.02 -3.59
N VAL A 37 11.67 12.04 -4.72
CA VAL A 37 10.24 11.73 -4.82
C VAL A 37 10.04 10.52 -5.73
N VAL A 38 9.06 9.68 -5.42
CA VAL A 38 8.59 8.59 -6.27
C VAL A 38 7.17 8.92 -6.73
N LEU A 39 6.97 8.92 -8.04
CA LEU A 39 5.65 9.04 -8.66
C LEU A 39 5.11 7.65 -9.01
N SER A 40 3.89 7.37 -8.60
CA SER A 40 3.22 6.09 -8.89
C SER A 40 1.80 6.31 -9.38
N MET A 41 1.35 5.47 -10.31
CA MET A 41 -0.06 5.48 -10.73
C MET A 41 -0.97 5.01 -9.59
N VAL A 42 -2.19 5.54 -9.58
CA VAL A 42 -3.19 5.27 -8.56
C VAL A 42 -4.32 4.45 -9.17
N ALA A 43 -4.56 3.26 -8.64
CA ALA A 43 -5.70 2.44 -9.02
C ALA A 43 -7.03 2.94 -8.40
N ASP A 44 -6.98 3.42 -7.16
CA ASP A 44 -8.14 3.95 -6.43
C ASP A 44 -7.78 5.30 -5.78
N HIS A 45 -8.40 6.37 -6.29
CA HIS A 45 -8.15 7.74 -5.85
C HIS A 45 -8.55 7.98 -4.38
N ALA A 46 -9.68 7.41 -3.94
CA ALA A 46 -10.17 7.60 -2.58
C ALA A 46 -9.25 6.90 -1.58
N ARG A 47 -8.81 5.69 -1.91
CA ARG A 47 -7.84 4.93 -1.11
C ARG A 47 -6.48 5.62 -1.04
N ALA A 48 -5.96 6.10 -2.17
CA ALA A 48 -4.68 6.80 -2.21
C ALA A 48 -4.71 8.09 -1.37
N ALA A 49 -5.75 8.91 -1.51
CA ALA A 49 -5.89 10.15 -0.75
C ALA A 49 -6.04 9.90 0.76
N TRP A 50 -6.82 8.89 1.16
CA TRP A 50 -6.96 8.49 2.56
C TRP A 50 -5.63 7.98 3.14
N SER A 51 -4.95 7.09 2.42
CA SER A 51 -3.65 6.55 2.83
C SER A 51 -2.60 7.64 2.98
N ALA A 52 -2.55 8.60 2.05
CA ALA A 52 -1.69 9.76 2.14
C ALA A 52 -2.00 10.58 3.42
N ARG A 53 -3.26 10.92 3.65
CA ARG A 53 -3.65 11.68 4.86
C ARG A 53 -3.26 10.98 6.16
N VAL A 54 -3.41 9.67 6.24
CA VAL A 54 -2.95 8.88 7.41
C VAL A 54 -1.43 8.95 7.53
N ARG A 55 -0.69 8.65 6.46
CA ARG A 55 0.78 8.63 6.44
C ARG A 55 1.43 10.00 6.60
N GLU A 56 0.71 11.09 6.41
CA GLU A 56 1.23 12.44 6.66
C GLU A 56 1.60 12.65 8.14
N THR A 57 0.82 12.08 9.06
CA THR A 57 1.00 12.28 10.51
C THR A 57 1.39 11.00 11.26
N LEU A 58 1.24 9.83 10.62
CA LEU A 58 1.54 8.55 11.24
C LEU A 58 3.02 8.46 11.66
N PHE A 59 3.26 8.17 12.93
CA PHE A 59 4.59 7.84 13.44
C PHE A 59 4.56 6.44 14.02
N VAL A 60 5.54 5.63 13.63
CA VAL A 60 5.70 4.27 14.11
C VAL A 60 7.16 4.10 14.50
N ASP A 61 7.40 3.81 15.77
CA ASP A 61 8.76 3.66 16.27
C ASP A 61 9.51 2.54 15.53
N GLY A 62 10.76 2.80 15.18
CA GLY A 62 11.60 1.86 14.41
C GLY A 62 11.18 1.62 12.95
N VAL A 63 10.18 2.33 12.40
CA VAL A 63 9.71 2.15 11.02
C VAL A 63 9.83 3.44 10.22
N ARG A 64 10.52 3.38 9.07
CA ARG A 64 10.58 4.49 8.11
C ARG A 64 9.44 4.36 7.11
N LEU A 65 8.55 5.37 7.08
CA LEU A 65 7.44 5.45 6.13
C LEU A 65 7.75 6.46 5.03
N ALA A 66 7.45 6.09 3.79
CA ALA A 66 7.43 7.04 2.68
C ALA A 66 6.34 8.09 2.93
N ARG A 67 6.75 9.34 3.05
CA ARG A 67 5.85 10.46 3.34
C ARG A 67 5.17 10.91 2.06
N PRO A 68 3.85 11.13 2.07
CA PRO A 68 3.16 11.67 0.91
C PRO A 68 3.66 13.08 0.60
N VAL A 69 3.80 13.39 -0.68
CA VAL A 69 4.11 14.72 -1.17
C VAL A 69 2.85 15.31 -1.76
N ARG A 70 2.47 16.51 -1.31
CA ARG A 70 1.33 17.25 -1.88
C ARG A 70 1.74 17.90 -3.18
N SER A 71 0.81 17.99 -4.12
CA SER A 71 0.96 18.87 -5.28
C SER A 71 1.01 20.34 -4.85
N THR A 72 1.42 21.20 -5.76
CA THR A 72 1.49 22.66 -5.57
C THR A 72 0.14 23.28 -5.23
N ASP A 73 -0.97 22.63 -5.59
CA ASP A 73 -2.34 23.01 -5.23
C ASP A 73 -2.91 22.24 -4.01
N GLY A 74 -2.06 21.48 -3.30
CA GLY A 74 -2.38 20.83 -2.03
C GLY A 74 -3.05 19.46 -2.11
N ARG A 75 -3.31 18.93 -3.32
CA ARG A 75 -3.89 17.60 -3.55
C ARG A 75 -2.85 16.48 -3.35
N TYR A 76 -3.33 15.26 -3.10
CA TYR A 76 -2.47 14.06 -3.03
C TYR A 76 -2.46 13.25 -4.33
N VAL A 77 -3.46 13.45 -5.19
CA VAL A 77 -3.60 12.75 -6.46
C VAL A 77 -3.85 13.77 -7.55
N VAL A 78 -3.03 13.73 -8.60
CA VAL A 78 -3.16 14.60 -9.77
C VAL A 78 -3.10 13.73 -11.02
N SER A 79 -4.11 13.82 -11.88
CA SER A 79 -4.19 13.04 -13.14
C SER A 79 -3.94 11.53 -12.99
N GLY A 80 -4.38 10.93 -11.88
CA GLY A 80 -4.16 9.50 -11.60
C GLY A 80 -2.79 9.15 -11.00
N TRP A 81 -2.00 10.14 -10.60
CA TRP A 81 -0.67 9.96 -10.01
C TRP A 81 -0.61 10.45 -8.57
N ARG A 82 0.13 9.71 -7.73
CA ARG A 82 0.52 10.11 -6.37
C ARG A 82 2.03 10.30 -6.29
N ALA A 83 2.47 11.07 -5.29
CA ALA A 83 3.86 11.31 -4.99
C ALA A 83 4.18 10.95 -3.53
N ASP A 84 5.30 10.27 -3.31
CA ASP A 84 5.81 9.94 -1.98
C ASP A 84 7.32 10.15 -1.91
N THR A 85 7.88 10.45 -0.74
CA THR A 85 9.33 10.56 -0.56
C THR A 85 10.00 9.21 -0.82
N PHE A 86 11.10 9.22 -1.55
CA PHE A 86 11.91 8.02 -1.76
C PHE A 86 12.55 7.56 -0.45
N VAL A 87 12.38 6.28 -0.13
CA VAL A 87 13.06 5.63 1.01
C VAL A 87 14.04 4.62 0.46
N ALA A 88 15.33 4.87 0.66
CA ALA A 88 16.37 3.95 0.22
C ALA A 88 16.32 2.63 1.02
N GLY A 89 16.44 1.53 0.27
CA GLY A 89 16.47 0.17 0.80
C GLY A 89 16.29 -0.86 -0.32
N ARG A 90 16.38 -2.13 0.05
CA ARG A 90 16.05 -3.28 -0.81
C ARG A 90 15.33 -4.33 0.03
N PRO A 91 14.48 -5.18 -0.56
CA PRO A 91 13.89 -6.30 0.15
C PRO A 91 14.98 -7.24 0.70
N GLU A 92 14.89 -7.60 1.98
CA GLU A 92 15.76 -8.57 2.63
C GLU A 92 14.91 -9.55 3.48
N PRO A 93 15.31 -10.83 3.63
CA PRO A 93 14.54 -11.86 4.32
C PRO A 93 14.64 -11.75 5.86
N ARG A 94 14.35 -10.56 6.40
CA ARG A 94 14.44 -10.25 7.84
C ARG A 94 13.10 -10.49 8.53
N HIS A 95 12.69 -11.75 8.57
CA HIS A 95 11.32 -12.13 8.94
C HIS A 95 10.91 -11.62 10.33
N ASP A 96 11.80 -11.66 11.32
CA ASP A 96 11.51 -11.18 12.67
C ASP A 96 11.30 -9.66 12.70
N GLU A 97 12.11 -8.90 11.95
CA GLU A 97 11.95 -7.44 11.81
C GLU A 97 10.64 -7.10 11.11
N VAL A 98 10.25 -7.86 10.09
CA VAL A 98 8.98 -7.68 9.37
C VAL A 98 7.78 -7.92 10.30
N VAL A 99 7.80 -9.00 11.09
CA VAL A 99 6.74 -9.28 12.07
C VAL A 99 6.68 -8.17 13.11
N SER A 100 7.84 -7.75 13.62
CA SER A 100 7.95 -6.67 14.61
C SER A 100 7.41 -5.33 14.06
N ALA A 101 7.73 -4.98 12.82
CA ALA A 101 7.22 -3.79 12.15
C ALA A 101 5.71 -3.85 11.89
N ALA A 102 5.20 -5.02 11.50
CA ALA A 102 3.76 -5.23 11.26
C ALA A 102 2.93 -5.05 12.55
N VAL A 103 3.41 -5.56 13.69
CA VAL A 103 2.76 -5.38 14.99
C VAL A 103 2.72 -3.91 15.39
N ARG A 104 3.85 -3.20 15.32
CA ARG A 104 3.90 -1.77 15.64
C ARG A 104 3.01 -0.93 14.72
N LEU A 105 2.99 -1.25 13.43
CA LEU A 105 2.12 -0.58 12.46
C LEU A 105 0.64 -0.82 12.77
N HIS A 106 0.28 -2.05 13.15
CA HIS A 106 -1.08 -2.38 13.56
C HIS A 106 -1.49 -1.60 14.82
N GLU A 107 -0.65 -1.58 15.85
CA GLU A 107 -0.92 -0.80 17.07
C GLU A 107 -1.12 0.69 16.78
N ALA A 108 -0.24 1.28 15.96
CA ALA A 108 -0.31 2.69 15.58
C ALA A 108 -1.53 3.04 14.72
N THR A 109 -2.09 2.07 13.99
CA THR A 109 -3.26 2.27 13.12
C THR A 109 -4.57 1.73 13.70
N SER A 110 -4.54 1.08 14.87
CA SER A 110 -5.69 0.44 15.53
C SER A 110 -6.89 1.36 15.81
N LYS A 111 -6.65 2.66 15.97
CA LYS A 111 -7.69 3.66 16.26
C LYS A 111 -8.24 4.35 15.00
N LEU A 112 -7.78 3.97 13.81
CA LEU A 112 -8.29 4.55 12.58
C LEU A 112 -9.72 4.09 12.34
N GLU A 113 -10.61 5.05 12.13
CA GLU A 113 -11.97 4.76 11.70
C GLU A 113 -11.98 4.05 10.35
N ARG A 114 -12.98 3.18 10.17
CA ARG A 114 -13.18 2.47 8.91
C ARG A 114 -13.35 3.46 7.75
N PRO A 115 -12.52 3.39 6.70
CA PRO A 115 -12.65 4.27 5.55
C PRO A 115 -13.94 4.04 4.77
N ARG A 116 -14.59 5.13 4.32
CA ARG A 116 -15.89 5.07 3.61
C ARG A 116 -15.81 4.36 2.24
N PHE A 117 -14.65 4.33 1.59
CA PHE A 117 -14.49 3.61 0.33
C PHE A 117 -14.49 2.08 0.51
N LEU A 118 -14.31 1.56 1.74
CA LEU A 118 -14.42 0.12 2.04
C LEU A 118 -15.88 -0.33 2.28
N THR A 119 -16.87 0.40 1.77
CA THR A 119 -18.30 0.10 1.97
C THR A 119 -18.81 -1.02 1.06
N GLN A 120 -18.33 -1.10 -0.18
CA GLN A 120 -18.70 -2.16 -1.12
C GLN A 120 -18.04 -3.48 -0.71
N GLY A 121 -18.82 -4.56 -0.73
CA GLY A 121 -18.34 -5.91 -0.45
C GLY A 121 -17.88 -6.61 -1.73
N PRO A 122 -17.09 -7.69 -1.64
CA PRO A 122 -16.82 -8.54 -2.78
C PRO A 122 -18.15 -9.05 -3.36
N THR A 123 -18.25 -9.07 -4.69
CA THR A 123 -19.46 -9.55 -5.39
C THR A 123 -19.30 -11.03 -5.71
N VAL A 124 -20.34 -11.83 -5.50
CA VAL A 124 -20.30 -13.26 -5.85
C VAL A 124 -20.56 -13.42 -7.35
N PRO A 125 -19.80 -14.27 -8.09
CA PRO A 125 -18.69 -15.11 -7.63
C PRO A 125 -17.40 -14.32 -7.40
N TRP A 126 -16.67 -14.67 -6.33
CA TRP A 126 -15.41 -14.00 -6.00
C TRP A 126 -14.35 -14.26 -7.06
N ASP A 127 -13.66 -13.21 -7.49
CA ASP A 127 -12.41 -13.29 -8.22
C ASP A 127 -11.18 -13.32 -7.28
N ASP A 128 -9.97 -13.36 -7.85
CA ASP A 128 -8.74 -13.39 -7.05
C ASP A 128 -8.48 -12.04 -6.32
N VAL A 129 -9.05 -10.93 -6.80
CA VAL A 129 -8.91 -9.58 -6.21
C VAL A 129 -9.86 -9.39 -5.02
N ASP A 130 -11.03 -10.03 -5.05
CA ASP A 130 -12.05 -10.01 -3.99
C ASP A 130 -11.51 -10.48 -2.63
N VAL A 131 -10.47 -11.34 -2.61
CA VAL A 131 -9.80 -11.77 -1.38
C VAL A 131 -9.14 -10.58 -0.66
N PHE A 132 -8.51 -9.66 -1.39
CA PHE A 132 -7.90 -8.46 -0.80
C PHE A 132 -8.96 -7.49 -0.28
N ILE A 133 -10.08 -7.35 -1.01
CA ILE A 133 -11.23 -6.54 -0.57
C ILE A 133 -11.82 -7.10 0.73
N ALA A 134 -11.97 -8.43 0.82
CA ALA A 134 -12.45 -9.09 2.03
C ALA A 134 -11.49 -8.91 3.21
N ALA A 135 -10.18 -9.06 2.99
CA ALA A 135 -9.17 -8.85 4.02
C ALA A 135 -9.16 -7.40 4.53
N ASP A 136 -9.21 -6.42 3.63
CA ASP A 136 -9.28 -4.99 3.98
C ASP A 136 -10.51 -4.71 4.86
N ARG A 137 -11.67 -5.28 4.53
CA ARG A 137 -12.89 -5.11 5.34
C ARG A 137 -12.78 -5.78 6.71
N ALA A 138 -12.22 -7.00 6.75
CA ALA A 138 -12.08 -7.79 7.95
C ALA A 138 -11.25 -7.10 9.04
N ALA A 139 -10.34 -6.19 8.65
CA ALA A 139 -9.54 -5.39 9.60
C ALA A 139 -10.39 -4.48 10.52
N TRP A 140 -11.65 -4.19 10.16
CA TRP A 140 -12.58 -3.40 10.97
C TRP A 140 -13.80 -4.20 11.45
N GLU A 141 -13.81 -5.52 11.27
CA GLU A 141 -14.89 -6.38 11.75
C GLU A 141 -14.61 -6.84 13.19
N GLU A 142 -15.65 -6.95 14.02
CA GLU A 142 -15.53 -7.53 15.36
C GLU A 142 -15.05 -8.99 15.31
N ARG A 143 -15.51 -9.73 14.30
CA ARG A 143 -15.08 -11.08 13.96
C ARG A 143 -14.52 -11.09 12.54
N PRO A 144 -13.20 -10.92 12.37
CA PRO A 144 -12.58 -10.87 11.05
C PRO A 144 -12.94 -12.07 10.19
N LEU A 145 -13.20 -11.82 8.90
CA LEU A 145 -13.44 -12.83 7.87
C LEU A 145 -14.72 -13.68 8.06
N GLN A 146 -15.63 -13.26 8.96
CA GLN A 146 -16.91 -13.95 9.16
C GLN A 146 -17.77 -13.99 7.89
N SER A 147 -17.60 -13.00 7.00
CA SER A 147 -18.35 -12.85 5.75
C SER A 147 -17.73 -13.63 4.58
N VAL A 148 -16.56 -14.24 4.78
CA VAL A 148 -15.88 -15.05 3.75
C VAL A 148 -16.66 -16.37 3.58
N PRO A 149 -17.13 -16.72 2.37
CA PRO A 149 -17.86 -17.95 2.16
C PRO A 149 -16.95 -19.17 2.43
N PRO A 150 -17.48 -20.29 2.95
CA PRO A 150 -16.70 -21.50 3.22
C PRO A 150 -15.98 -22.07 1.99
N ALA A 151 -16.46 -21.74 0.78
CA ALA A 151 -15.90 -22.15 -0.49
C ALA A 151 -14.77 -21.24 -1.02
N ALA A 152 -14.44 -20.15 -0.31
CA ALA A 152 -13.30 -19.32 -0.68
C ALA A 152 -12.01 -20.15 -0.68
N ARG A 153 -11.14 -19.95 -1.69
CA ARG A 153 -9.88 -20.70 -1.81
C ARG A 153 -8.99 -20.41 -0.61
N VAL A 154 -8.86 -21.38 0.29
CA VAL A 154 -7.93 -21.31 1.41
C VAL A 154 -6.56 -21.81 0.94
N ALA A 155 -5.50 -21.05 1.20
CA ALA A 155 -4.15 -21.55 0.95
C ALA A 155 -3.96 -22.87 1.71
N PRO A 156 -3.36 -23.91 1.10
CA PRO A 156 -3.18 -25.20 1.77
C PRO A 156 -2.41 -24.97 3.07
N ARG A 157 -2.93 -25.52 4.18
CA ARG A 157 -2.23 -25.49 5.49
C ARG A 157 -0.83 -26.04 5.26
N ARG A 158 0.19 -25.18 5.31
CA ARG A 158 1.59 -25.64 5.30
C ARG A 158 1.75 -26.54 6.52
N ARG A 159 1.85 -27.85 6.28
CA ARG A 159 2.23 -28.82 7.32
C ARG A 159 3.57 -28.35 7.86
N THR A 160 3.60 -27.99 9.14
CA THR A 160 4.85 -27.86 9.88
C THR A 160 5.60 -29.17 9.72
N ARG A 161 6.71 -29.15 8.98
CA ARG A 161 7.60 -30.29 8.88
C ARG A 161 8.24 -30.42 10.25
N ASN A 162 7.76 -31.37 11.06
CA ASN A 162 8.41 -31.73 12.32
C ASN A 162 9.86 -32.06 11.99
N ALA A 163 10.78 -31.18 12.39
CA ALA A 163 12.19 -31.52 12.49
C ALA A 163 12.35 -32.49 13.66
N ARG A 164 12.16 -33.78 13.39
CA ARG A 164 12.80 -34.85 14.15
C ARG A 164 13.89 -35.41 13.26
N SER A 165 15.13 -35.04 13.57
CA SER A 165 16.30 -35.78 13.15
C SER A 165 17.03 -36.19 14.43
N THR A 166 17.02 -37.50 14.65
CA THR A 166 17.96 -38.24 15.49
C THR A 166 19.38 -38.08 14.96
#